data_AF-A0A1N7CDE8-F1
#
_entry.id   AF-A0A1N7CDE8-F1
#
_cell.length_a   1.000
_cell.length_b   1.000
_cell.length_c   1.000
_cell.angle_alpha   90.00
_cell.angle_beta   90.00
_cell.angle_gamma   90.00
#
_symmetry.space_group_name_H-M   'P 1'
#
loop_
_entity.id
_entity.type
_entity.pdbx_description
1 polymer ?
#
loop_
_entity_poly.entity_id
_entity_poly.type
_entity_poly.pdbx_seq_one_letter_code
_entity_poly.pdbx_strand_id
1 'polypeptide(L)'
;MATLTLKKSTKLLILLGSLCVSPLSFSEALVATSVQSGEATAAALTRNYYDTAVNCGAATAPAFLCTGVVARTTNAGNFDPWDHSEFSRTSGAVSFSYLRADAKFGGAPWGNNEARHGYIFYPTLRAPQGKIRPSIICYFPYDGATIYRSKPGARGCRDSITQFVYPLSKPCNEQNIFTARAWLTHFRRVSYGNPASCAWMLNDALNEQAVANFNAGLQVRKLVELEAGGADFNFKNHNELRIEAWPEKNPAALPIQAFFWITGSNDLEASRIDQKKYHERTNGLFIPIVRVTLPPSPQGHFSFQYVSADQAISPVIPMPAFAAPTIPKAYSTVSGDRLNTQDIYRDEYLIVQLPTEAIAASDILSVRWGGRVPYSSPPVAYGELPANKQVLIPRTEVVDSIGLTVPVSYTIKKSGAGETLESGVRFLTIDPQALVLPAPSYASGTVTVNSPAPSGSTLRVRVIGETFLDTAHQLVTAGKPNSFVLDPTWVSKHKGKTVLINYSVFTKLSPQWLFSQVLRVQL
;
A
#
# COMPACT_ATOMS: atom_id res chain seq x y z
N MET A 1 -62.82 13.22 68.92
CA MET A 1 -63.48 12.71 67.71
C MET A 1 -62.50 12.88 66.56
N ALA A 2 -62.30 11.82 65.76
CA ALA A 2 -62.00 11.86 64.32
C ALA A 2 -60.72 12.63 63.86
N THR A 3 -59.86 12.17 62.94
CA THR A 3 -59.54 10.91 62.28
C THR A 3 -58.29 11.19 61.42
N LEU A 4 -57.46 10.17 61.20
CA LEU A 4 -56.72 9.87 59.96
C LEU A 4 -55.69 10.85 59.36
N THR A 5 -54.41 10.39 59.43
CA THR A 5 -53.38 10.25 58.35
C THR A 5 -52.90 11.47 57.55
N LEU A 6 -51.61 11.65 57.23
CA LEU A 6 -50.65 10.67 56.69
C LEU A 6 -49.17 11.15 56.86
N LYS A 7 -48.32 10.21 57.28
CA LYS A 7 -46.89 9.90 56.96
C LYS A 7 -46.01 10.97 56.26
N LYS A 8 -44.69 11.02 56.43
CA LYS A 8 -43.63 10.46 57.33
C LYS A 8 -42.34 11.12 56.79
N SER A 9 -41.47 11.61 57.66
CA SER A 9 -40.06 11.89 57.33
C SER A 9 -39.22 11.28 58.45
N THR A 10 -38.51 10.20 58.13
CA THR A 10 -37.63 9.51 59.08
C THR A 10 -36.19 9.81 58.69
N LYS A 11 -35.50 10.55 59.56
CA LYS A 11 -34.03 10.66 59.55
C LYS A 11 -33.45 9.33 60.03
N LEU A 12 -32.40 8.82 59.37
CA LEU A 12 -31.59 7.73 59.89
C LEU A 12 -30.13 8.15 59.99
N LEU A 13 -29.59 7.88 61.18
CA LEU A 13 -28.29 8.24 61.72
C LEU A 13 -27.22 7.23 61.27
N ILE A 14 -25.99 7.74 61.19
CA ILE A 14 -24.74 7.09 60.80
C ILE A 14 -24.20 6.17 61.93
N LEU A 15 -23.65 4.99 61.60
CA LEU A 15 -22.42 4.48 62.22
C LEU A 15 -21.72 3.39 61.40
N LEU A 16 -20.40 3.32 61.60
CA LEU A 16 -19.34 2.74 60.77
C LEU A 16 -19.38 1.22 60.56
N GLY A 17 -19.00 0.80 59.35
CA GLY A 17 -18.54 -0.56 59.04
C GLY A 17 -17.34 -0.50 58.08
N SER A 18 -16.20 -1.02 58.53
CA SER A 18 -14.94 -1.12 57.79
C SER A 18 -15.10 -1.98 56.53
N LEU A 19 -14.81 -1.42 55.36
CA LEU A 19 -14.62 -2.18 54.12
C LEU A 19 -13.17 -2.03 53.65
N CYS A 20 -12.41 -3.12 53.75
CA CYS A 20 -11.20 -3.34 52.97
C CYS A 20 -11.59 -3.33 51.48
N VAL A 21 -11.33 -2.22 50.80
CA VAL A 21 -11.37 -2.16 49.33
C VAL A 21 -10.01 -2.63 48.84
N SER A 22 -9.96 -3.88 48.39
CA SER A 22 -8.85 -4.39 47.58
C SER A 22 -8.65 -3.47 46.37
N PRO A 23 -7.43 -3.02 46.04
CA PRO A 23 -7.23 -2.30 44.81
C PRO A 23 -7.49 -3.28 43.66
N LEU A 24 -8.56 -3.03 42.92
CA LEU A 24 -8.75 -3.59 41.59
C LEU A 24 -7.52 -3.20 40.77
N SER A 25 -6.63 -4.17 40.56
CA SER A 25 -5.55 -4.09 39.60
C SER A 25 -6.18 -3.75 38.25
N PHE A 26 -6.06 -2.49 37.83
CA PHE A 26 -6.23 -2.14 36.43
C PHE A 26 -5.11 -2.86 35.69
N SER A 27 -5.40 -4.05 35.16
CA SER A 27 -4.62 -4.58 34.06
C SER A 27 -4.81 -3.62 32.90
N GLU A 28 -3.84 -2.74 32.69
CA GLU A 28 -3.62 -2.12 31.40
C GLU A 28 -3.51 -3.26 30.40
N ALA A 29 -4.56 -3.46 29.60
CA ALA A 29 -4.45 -4.24 28.39
C ALA A 29 -3.45 -3.50 27.51
N LEU A 30 -2.17 -3.92 27.54
CA LEU A 30 -1.23 -3.58 26.51
C LEU A 30 -1.85 -4.10 25.21
N VAL A 31 -2.48 -3.20 24.46
CA VAL A 31 -2.70 -3.42 23.03
C VAL A 31 -1.30 -3.45 22.46
N ALA A 32 -0.75 -4.65 22.29
CA ALA A 32 0.44 -4.86 21.50
C ALA A 32 0.07 -4.47 20.07
N THR A 33 0.17 -3.19 19.73
CA THR A 33 0.20 -2.76 18.34
C THR A 33 1.37 -3.49 17.72
N SER A 34 1.06 -4.52 16.92
CA SER A 34 2.07 -5.32 16.23
C SER A 34 2.91 -4.36 15.37
N VAL A 35 4.10 -4.01 15.84
CA VAL A 35 5.07 -3.27 15.04
C VAL A 35 5.36 -4.16 13.84
N GLN A 36 4.99 -3.68 12.66
CA GLN A 36 5.22 -4.40 11.42
C GLN A 36 6.74 -4.56 11.25
N SER A 37 7.22 -5.80 11.05
CA SER A 37 8.67 -6.02 10.87
C SER A 37 9.19 -5.23 9.65
N GLY A 38 10.51 -5.10 9.55
CA GLY A 38 11.13 -4.48 8.38
C GLY A 38 10.79 -5.18 7.07
N GLU A 39 10.84 -6.51 7.05
CA GLU A 39 10.45 -7.34 5.90
C GLU A 39 8.98 -7.14 5.55
N ALA A 40 8.09 -7.14 6.56
CA ALA A 40 6.67 -6.87 6.36
C ALA A 40 6.44 -5.49 5.77
N THR A 41 7.25 -4.51 6.17
CA THR A 41 7.19 -3.13 5.68
C THR A 41 7.63 -3.05 4.22
N ALA A 42 8.79 -3.61 3.86
CA ALA A 42 9.25 -3.66 2.47
C ALA A 42 8.27 -4.41 1.54
N ALA A 43 7.69 -5.51 2.04
CA ALA A 43 6.61 -6.24 1.38
C ALA A 43 5.36 -5.36 1.14
N ALA A 44 4.92 -4.61 2.15
CA ALA A 44 3.79 -3.70 2.02
C ALA A 44 4.04 -2.57 1.02
N LEU A 45 5.24 -1.97 1.03
CA LEU A 45 5.63 -0.95 0.05
C LEU A 45 5.60 -1.50 -1.38
N THR A 46 6.14 -2.71 -1.58
CA THR A 46 6.12 -3.38 -2.88
C THR A 46 4.68 -3.64 -3.35
N ARG A 47 3.80 -4.17 -2.46
CA ARG A 47 2.39 -4.36 -2.78
C ARG A 47 1.70 -3.05 -3.17
N ASN A 48 1.87 -2.00 -2.37
CA ASN A 48 1.25 -0.71 -2.61
C ASN A 48 1.72 -0.11 -3.94
N TYR A 49 3.02 -0.21 -4.25
CA TYR A 49 3.59 0.28 -5.51
C TYR A 49 2.97 -0.40 -6.74
N TYR A 50 2.75 -1.72 -6.70
CA TYR A 50 2.16 -2.49 -7.80
C TYR A 50 0.63 -2.45 -7.83
N ASP A 51 -0.03 -1.91 -6.81
CA ASP A 51 -1.48 -1.78 -6.78
C ASP A 51 -1.94 -0.54 -7.56
N THR A 52 -2.48 -0.77 -8.75
CA THR A 52 -2.97 0.26 -9.67
C THR A 52 -4.49 0.44 -9.59
N ALA A 53 -5.12 0.08 -8.46
CA ALA A 53 -6.53 0.32 -8.22
C ALA A 53 -6.93 1.79 -8.51
N VAL A 54 -8.11 1.95 -9.10
CA VAL A 54 -8.68 3.26 -9.50
C VAL A 54 -9.18 4.05 -8.27
N ASN A 55 -9.61 3.33 -7.23
CA ASN A 55 -10.08 3.87 -5.96
C ASN A 55 -9.87 2.83 -4.84
N CYS A 56 -10.18 3.21 -3.61
CA CYS A 56 -10.06 2.34 -2.43
C CYS A 56 -11.36 1.66 -2.04
N GLY A 57 -12.11 1.16 -3.03
CA GLY A 57 -13.36 0.41 -2.82
C GLY A 57 -14.62 1.26 -2.77
N ALA A 58 -14.52 2.58 -2.93
CA ALA A 58 -15.65 3.51 -3.02
C ALA A 58 -15.38 4.60 -4.07
N ALA A 59 -16.43 5.11 -4.71
CA ALA A 59 -16.36 6.19 -5.69
C ALA A 59 -15.80 7.50 -5.10
N THR A 60 -15.80 7.62 -3.78
CA THR A 60 -15.41 8.80 -3.00
C THR A 60 -14.02 8.65 -2.36
N ALA A 61 -13.32 7.54 -2.59
CA ALA A 61 -12.07 7.18 -1.92
C ALA A 61 -10.90 7.11 -2.92
N PRO A 62 -10.12 8.20 -3.12
CA PRO A 62 -9.01 8.21 -4.08
C PRO A 62 -7.98 7.12 -3.82
N ALA A 63 -7.36 6.59 -4.89
CA ALA A 63 -6.44 5.47 -4.79
C ALA A 63 -5.23 5.70 -3.85
N PHE A 64 -4.75 6.95 -3.69
CA PHE A 64 -3.66 7.26 -2.76
C PHE A 64 -3.96 6.90 -1.29
N LEU A 65 -5.23 6.71 -0.93
CA LEU A 65 -5.62 6.32 0.42
C LEU A 65 -5.21 4.89 0.77
N CYS A 66 -5.02 4.01 -0.23
CA CYS A 66 -4.73 2.59 -0.01
C CYS A 66 -3.63 2.01 -0.91
N THR A 67 -3.20 2.74 -1.96
CA THR A 67 -2.17 2.28 -2.90
C THR A 67 -1.07 3.32 -3.11
N GLY A 68 0.01 2.88 -3.75
CA GLY A 68 1.21 3.66 -4.00
C GLY A 68 2.07 3.89 -2.76
N VAL A 69 3.26 4.43 -3.00
CA VAL A 69 4.22 4.79 -1.95
C VAL A 69 4.34 6.30 -1.90
N VAL A 70 3.92 6.90 -0.78
CA VAL A 70 3.99 8.34 -0.54
C VAL A 70 5.29 8.63 0.20
N ALA A 71 6.24 9.25 -0.48
CA ALA A 71 7.58 9.35 0.07
C ALA A 71 8.25 10.69 -0.20
N ARG A 72 9.07 11.10 0.75
CA ARG A 72 9.73 12.40 0.76
C ARG A 72 11.21 12.20 0.99
N THR A 73 12.00 12.79 0.11
CA THR A 73 13.43 12.94 0.34
C THR A 73 13.70 14.09 1.30
N THR A 74 14.78 13.96 2.08
CA THR A 74 15.23 14.95 3.05
C THR A 74 16.73 15.19 2.92
N ASN A 75 17.22 16.24 3.54
CA ASN A 75 18.65 16.51 3.64
C ASN A 75 19.19 15.97 4.96
N ALA A 76 20.46 15.60 4.98
CA ALA A 76 21.14 15.28 6.22
C ALA A 76 21.43 16.58 6.99
N GLY A 77 21.27 16.56 8.32
CA GLY A 77 21.60 17.72 9.14
C GLY A 77 21.17 17.61 10.60
N ASN A 78 21.42 18.69 11.34
CA ASN A 78 21.03 18.82 12.75
C ASN A 78 19.61 19.36 12.91
N PHE A 79 18.65 18.66 12.33
CA PHE A 79 17.22 18.89 12.48
C PHE A 79 16.48 17.56 12.44
N ASP A 80 15.22 17.56 12.86
CA ASP A 80 14.36 16.40 12.75
C ASP A 80 13.71 16.39 11.35
N PRO A 81 13.91 15.34 10.51
CA PRO A 81 13.54 15.36 9.09
C PRO A 81 12.03 15.47 8.83
N TRP A 82 11.20 15.16 9.83
CA TRP A 82 9.74 15.29 9.81
C TRP A 82 9.25 16.66 10.30
N ASP A 83 10.12 17.54 10.76
CA ASP A 83 9.78 18.94 11.04
C ASP A 83 9.82 19.77 9.74
N HIS A 84 9.23 20.96 9.78
CA HIS A 84 8.93 21.76 8.60
C HIS A 84 10.08 22.70 8.23
N SER A 85 10.33 22.85 6.92
CA SER A 85 11.06 23.99 6.41
C SER A 85 10.26 25.29 6.58
N GLU A 86 10.91 26.45 6.53
CA GLU A 86 10.21 27.75 6.55
C GLU A 86 9.11 27.83 5.48
N PHE A 87 9.42 27.38 4.26
CA PHE A 87 8.43 27.30 3.19
C PHE A 87 7.22 26.42 3.56
N SER A 88 7.44 25.29 4.24
CA SER A 88 6.36 24.39 4.64
C SER A 88 5.52 24.97 5.77
N ARG A 89 6.12 25.73 6.70
CA ARG A 89 5.40 26.50 7.72
C ARG A 89 4.53 27.59 7.10
N THR A 90 5.09 28.36 6.16
CA THR A 90 4.37 29.47 5.50
C THR A 90 3.23 28.98 4.62
N SER A 91 3.50 28.03 3.73
CA SER A 91 2.46 27.47 2.85
C SER A 91 1.47 26.59 3.62
N GLY A 92 1.88 26.01 4.75
CA GLY A 92 1.11 25.05 5.53
C GLY A 92 1.09 23.66 4.90
N ALA A 93 2.02 23.30 4.04
CA ALA A 93 2.06 21.96 3.45
C ALA A 93 3.48 21.52 3.12
N VAL A 94 3.64 20.20 3.01
CA VAL A 94 4.91 19.52 2.77
C VAL A 94 4.83 18.75 1.45
N SER A 95 5.89 18.79 0.66
CA SER A 95 5.96 18.10 -0.63
C SER A 95 6.37 16.64 -0.48
N PHE A 96 5.68 15.76 -1.19
CA PHE A 96 5.98 14.33 -1.31
C PHE A 96 5.93 13.92 -2.78
N SER A 97 6.58 12.82 -3.11
CA SER A 97 6.36 12.12 -4.37
C SER A 97 5.44 10.92 -4.17
N TYR A 98 4.76 10.50 -5.22
CA TYR A 98 3.88 9.35 -5.25
C TYR A 98 4.40 8.29 -6.22
N LEU A 99 4.86 7.15 -5.70
CA LEU A 99 5.41 6.06 -6.52
C LEU A 99 4.32 5.02 -6.78
N ARG A 100 4.06 4.73 -8.06
CA ARG A 100 3.15 3.66 -8.50
C ARG A 100 3.60 3.09 -9.83
N ALA A 101 3.33 1.80 -10.07
CA ALA A 101 3.86 1.06 -11.23
C ALA A 101 3.42 1.61 -12.60
N ASP A 102 2.33 2.37 -12.66
CA ASP A 102 1.77 3.01 -13.86
C ASP A 102 2.01 4.54 -13.92
N ALA A 103 2.80 5.09 -13.00
CA ALA A 103 3.11 6.52 -12.91
C ALA A 103 4.61 6.75 -12.61
N LYS A 104 5.47 6.01 -13.30
CA LYS A 104 6.90 5.91 -13.02
C LYS A 104 7.70 7.18 -13.36
N PHE A 105 8.78 7.37 -12.61
CA PHE A 105 9.88 8.30 -12.88
C PHE A 105 11.17 7.75 -12.27
N GLY A 106 12.32 8.18 -12.76
CA GLY A 106 13.65 7.82 -12.23
C GLY A 106 14.53 9.01 -11.86
N GLY A 107 14.03 10.24 -12.03
CA GLY A 107 14.77 11.48 -11.79
C GLY A 107 14.54 12.13 -10.43
N ALA A 108 15.16 13.31 -10.26
CA ALA A 108 15.04 14.18 -9.08
C ALA A 108 13.58 14.31 -8.60
N PRO A 109 13.29 14.45 -7.29
CA PRO A 109 14.29 14.68 -6.23
C PRO A 109 15.04 13.42 -5.80
N TRP A 110 14.72 12.25 -6.38
CA TRP A 110 15.24 10.95 -5.97
C TRP A 110 16.61 10.59 -6.58
N GLY A 111 17.23 11.48 -7.36
CA GLY A 111 18.45 11.18 -8.11
C GLY A 111 19.43 12.34 -8.27
N ASN A 112 19.23 13.47 -7.59
CA ASN A 112 20.25 14.52 -7.50
C ASN A 112 21.20 14.24 -6.33
N ASN A 113 22.34 14.94 -6.26
CA ASN A 113 23.41 14.63 -5.29
C ASN A 113 23.09 14.98 -3.83
N GLU A 114 21.94 15.60 -3.54
CA GLU A 114 21.70 16.27 -2.27
C GLU A 114 20.67 15.58 -1.37
N ALA A 115 19.77 14.74 -1.89
CA ALA A 115 18.68 14.14 -1.10
C ALA A 115 18.36 12.69 -1.54
N ARG A 116 19.20 11.73 -1.15
CA ARG A 116 19.05 10.28 -1.49
C ARG A 116 18.61 9.41 -0.30
N HIS A 117 18.06 10.03 0.73
CA HIS A 117 17.35 9.39 1.83
C HIS A 117 16.10 10.19 2.21
N GLY A 118 15.27 9.62 3.07
CA GLY A 118 14.15 10.31 3.69
C GLY A 118 13.18 9.35 4.36
N TYR A 119 11.89 9.63 4.28
CA TYR A 119 10.86 8.81 4.91
C TYR A 119 9.62 8.61 4.04
N ILE A 120 8.90 7.54 4.36
CA ILE A 120 7.70 7.08 3.69
C ILE A 120 6.54 7.15 4.67
N PHE A 121 5.40 7.69 4.24
CA PHE A 121 4.15 7.60 4.97
C PHE A 121 3.36 6.35 4.59
N TYR A 122 2.65 5.78 5.56
CA TYR A 122 1.61 4.81 5.30
C TYR A 122 0.54 5.42 4.38
N PRO A 123 -0.05 4.66 3.44
CA PRO A 123 -1.32 5.04 2.85
C PRO A 123 -2.35 5.30 3.96
N THR A 124 -3.17 6.33 3.81
CA THR A 124 -4.04 6.86 4.87
C THR A 124 -4.93 5.79 5.53
N LEU A 125 -5.47 4.84 4.76
CA LEU A 125 -6.34 3.76 5.24
C LEU A 125 -5.57 2.52 5.73
N ARG A 126 -4.24 2.52 5.59
CA ARG A 126 -3.34 1.45 6.04
C ARG A 126 -2.49 1.85 7.25
N ALA A 127 -2.56 3.12 7.67
CA ALA A 127 -1.85 3.61 8.84
C ALA A 127 -2.33 2.89 10.12
N PRO A 128 -1.42 2.51 11.04
CA PRO A 128 -1.79 1.94 12.34
C PRO A 128 -2.71 2.86 13.14
N GLN A 129 -3.45 2.27 14.09
CA GLN A 129 -4.27 3.04 15.03
C GLN A 129 -3.40 4.03 15.83
N GLY A 130 -3.97 5.20 16.13
CA GLY A 130 -3.28 6.26 16.87
C GLY A 130 -2.41 7.18 16.01
N LYS A 131 -2.27 6.89 14.71
CA LYS A 131 -1.59 7.79 13.77
C LYS A 131 -2.53 8.88 13.24
N ILE A 132 -2.02 10.10 13.11
CA ILE A 132 -2.73 11.18 12.41
C ILE A 132 -2.78 10.89 10.91
N ARG A 133 -3.72 11.54 10.23
CA ARG A 133 -3.97 11.39 8.80
C ARG A 133 -3.89 12.75 8.10
N PRO A 134 -2.67 13.28 7.86
CA PRO A 134 -2.52 14.56 7.17
C PRO A 134 -3.19 14.49 5.79
N SER A 135 -4.02 15.48 5.46
CA SER A 135 -4.76 15.48 4.19
C SER A 135 -3.83 15.66 3.00
N ILE A 136 -4.03 14.87 1.95
CA ILE A 136 -3.41 15.11 0.64
C ILE A 136 -4.26 16.14 -0.10
N ILE A 137 -3.71 17.33 -0.33
CA ILE A 137 -4.47 18.52 -0.72
C ILE A 137 -4.53 18.69 -2.23
N CYS A 138 -3.40 18.48 -2.92
CA CYS A 138 -3.34 18.54 -4.37
C CYS A 138 -2.23 17.66 -4.94
N TYR A 139 -2.36 17.35 -6.23
CA TYR A 139 -1.41 16.57 -7.01
C TYR A 139 -1.03 17.27 -8.30
N PHE A 140 0.26 17.27 -8.59
CA PHE A 140 0.85 17.66 -9.86
C PHE A 140 1.44 16.42 -10.54
N PRO A 141 1.10 16.14 -11.81
CA PRO A 141 1.66 15.00 -12.55
C PRO A 141 3.17 15.07 -12.76
N TYR A 142 3.70 16.29 -12.75
CA TYR A 142 5.12 16.60 -12.75
C TYR A 142 5.44 17.53 -11.56
N ASP A 143 6.69 17.90 -11.36
CA ASP A 143 7.10 18.92 -10.38
C ASP A 143 6.20 20.18 -10.51
N GLY A 144 5.57 20.59 -9.40
CA GLY A 144 4.66 21.72 -9.37
C GLY A 144 5.37 23.07 -9.23
N ALA A 145 6.71 23.06 -9.12
CA ALA A 145 7.56 24.18 -8.74
C ALA A 145 7.00 24.91 -7.51
N THR A 146 6.59 24.13 -6.50
CA THR A 146 5.74 24.61 -5.42
C THR A 146 6.41 25.67 -4.55
N ILE A 147 7.74 25.78 -4.58
CA ILE A 147 8.48 26.89 -3.96
C ILE A 147 7.94 28.28 -4.37
N TYR A 148 7.39 28.42 -5.58
CA TYR A 148 6.78 29.65 -6.07
C TYR A 148 5.30 29.80 -5.67
N ARG A 149 4.74 28.90 -4.86
CA ARG A 149 3.34 28.90 -4.43
C ARG A 149 3.25 29.14 -2.92
N SER A 150 3.94 30.18 -2.46
CA SER A 150 4.17 30.48 -1.03
C SER A 150 3.03 31.21 -0.33
N LYS A 151 1.92 31.52 -1.01
CA LYS A 151 0.78 32.23 -0.41
C LYS A 151 0.35 31.56 0.91
N PRO A 152 0.38 32.28 2.04
CA PRO A 152 0.06 31.70 3.35
C PRO A 152 -1.30 31.00 3.36
N GLY A 153 -1.35 29.79 3.91
CA GLY A 153 -2.57 28.98 3.98
C GLY A 153 -3.07 28.42 2.63
N ALA A 154 -2.41 28.71 1.50
CA ALA A 154 -2.79 28.19 0.19
C ALA A 154 -2.18 26.81 -0.13
N ARG A 155 -1.41 26.24 0.81
CA ARG A 155 -0.90 24.85 0.79
C ARG A 155 -0.02 24.51 -0.41
N GLY A 156 0.46 25.50 -1.16
CA GLY A 156 1.23 25.30 -2.39
C GLY A 156 0.39 24.78 -3.57
N CYS A 157 -0.94 24.90 -3.51
CA CYS A 157 -1.88 24.35 -4.49
C CYS A 157 -2.59 25.41 -5.34
N ARG A 158 -2.31 26.69 -5.09
CA ARG A 158 -2.87 27.83 -5.83
C ARG A 158 -1.80 28.50 -6.68
N ASP A 159 -2.12 29.66 -7.22
CA ASP A 159 -1.30 30.43 -8.15
C ASP A 159 0.20 30.46 -7.79
N SER A 160 1.02 30.20 -8.80
CA SER A 160 2.46 30.38 -8.78
C SER A 160 2.80 31.85 -9.00
N ILE A 161 3.72 32.32 -8.17
CA ILE A 161 4.22 33.70 -8.16
C ILE A 161 5.75 33.59 -8.15
N THR A 162 6.37 33.85 -9.31
CA THR A 162 7.83 34.00 -9.40
C THR A 162 8.17 35.48 -9.20
N GLN A 163 8.59 36.18 -10.26
CA GLN A 163 8.64 37.64 -10.33
C GLN A 163 7.27 38.24 -10.66
N PHE A 164 6.34 37.42 -11.17
CA PHE A 164 4.97 37.79 -11.53
C PHE A 164 4.02 36.62 -11.27
N VAL A 165 2.72 36.92 -11.20
CA VAL A 165 1.66 35.92 -11.02
C VAL A 165 1.42 35.19 -12.34
N TYR A 166 1.25 33.87 -12.29
CA TYR A 166 0.78 33.05 -13.42
C TYR A 166 -0.71 32.71 -13.23
N PRO A 167 -1.68 33.45 -13.81
CA PRO A 167 -3.11 33.21 -13.57
C PRO A 167 -3.60 31.85 -14.07
N LEU A 168 -2.88 31.27 -15.03
CA LEU A 168 -3.14 29.93 -15.58
C LEU A 168 -2.61 28.81 -14.68
N SER A 169 -1.92 29.13 -13.59
CA SER A 169 -1.42 28.12 -12.64
C SER A 169 -2.37 27.84 -11.48
N LYS A 170 -3.54 28.49 -11.45
CA LYS A 170 -4.64 28.23 -10.49
C LYS A 170 -5.13 26.78 -10.61
N PRO A 171 -5.87 26.24 -9.61
CA PRO A 171 -6.34 24.85 -9.64
C PRO A 171 -7.03 24.46 -10.96
N CYS A 172 -6.78 23.24 -11.44
CA CYS A 172 -7.25 22.79 -12.75
C CYS A 172 -8.78 22.86 -12.90
N ASN A 173 -9.53 22.51 -11.85
CA ASN A 173 -10.99 22.57 -11.82
C ASN A 173 -11.51 24.01 -12.00
N GLU A 174 -10.80 25.03 -11.48
CA GLU A 174 -11.14 26.46 -11.66
C GLU A 174 -10.86 26.96 -13.09
N GLN A 175 -10.28 26.10 -13.94
CA GLN A 175 -9.95 26.35 -15.35
C GLN A 175 -10.70 25.43 -16.31
N ASN A 176 -11.69 24.68 -15.82
CA ASN A 176 -12.41 23.66 -16.60
C ASN A 176 -11.48 22.54 -17.15
N ILE A 177 -10.40 22.23 -16.44
CA ILE A 177 -9.46 21.16 -16.80
C ILE A 177 -9.75 19.93 -15.94
N PHE A 178 -10.55 19.01 -16.48
CA PHE A 178 -11.00 17.79 -15.78
C PHE A 178 -10.37 16.50 -16.32
N THR A 179 -9.61 16.56 -17.42
CA THR A 179 -9.06 15.36 -18.06
C THR A 179 -7.56 15.48 -18.27
N ALA A 180 -6.88 14.33 -18.32
CA ALA A 180 -5.46 14.24 -18.62
C ALA A 180 -5.08 14.93 -19.94
N ARG A 181 -5.91 14.78 -20.99
CA ARG A 181 -5.68 15.40 -22.30
C ARG A 181 -5.84 16.91 -22.25
N ALA A 182 -6.86 17.43 -21.56
CA ALA A 182 -7.01 18.87 -21.36
C ALA A 182 -5.84 19.46 -20.57
N TRP A 183 -5.34 18.74 -19.56
CA TRP A 183 -4.16 19.14 -18.81
C TRP A 183 -2.90 19.17 -19.67
N LEU A 184 -2.68 18.17 -20.54
CA LEU A 184 -1.55 18.17 -21.48
C LEU A 184 -1.62 19.33 -22.48
N THR A 185 -2.80 19.60 -23.04
CA THR A 185 -3.01 20.78 -23.89
C THR A 185 -2.66 22.07 -23.16
N HIS A 186 -3.08 22.20 -21.90
CA HIS A 186 -2.74 23.33 -21.06
C HIS A 186 -1.23 23.43 -20.81
N PHE A 187 -0.61 22.34 -20.35
CA PHE A 187 0.81 22.28 -20.00
C PHE A 187 1.73 22.63 -21.17
N ARG A 188 1.39 22.19 -22.39
CA ARG A 188 2.15 22.51 -23.61
C ARG A 188 1.97 23.95 -24.08
N ARG A 189 0.84 24.56 -23.77
CA ARG A 189 0.54 25.95 -24.13
C ARG A 189 1.29 26.94 -23.24
N VAL A 190 1.55 26.60 -21.98
CA VAL A 190 2.18 27.52 -21.03
C VAL A 190 3.70 27.54 -21.19
N SER A 191 4.27 28.70 -21.54
CA SER A 191 5.68 28.83 -21.94
C SER A 191 6.71 28.68 -20.83
N TYR A 192 6.30 28.73 -19.55
CA TYR A 192 7.20 28.67 -18.39
C TYR A 192 7.28 27.28 -17.73
N GLY A 193 6.64 26.26 -18.30
CA GLY A 193 6.69 24.89 -17.79
C GLY A 193 6.03 24.73 -16.41
N ASN A 194 6.72 24.05 -15.49
CA ASN A 194 6.20 23.61 -14.19
C ASN A 194 5.54 24.73 -13.34
N PRO A 195 6.14 25.93 -13.15
CA PRO A 195 5.50 27.05 -12.45
C PRO A 195 4.15 27.47 -13.03
N ALA A 196 3.96 27.35 -14.34
CA ALA A 196 2.72 27.79 -15.00
C ALA A 196 1.65 26.69 -15.08
N SER A 197 1.97 25.45 -14.70
CA SER A 197 1.03 24.33 -14.69
C SER A 197 -0.03 24.45 -13.58
N CYS A 198 -1.13 23.71 -13.70
CA CYS A 198 -2.18 23.64 -12.67
C CYS A 198 -2.09 22.35 -11.85
N ALA A 199 -2.50 22.43 -10.58
CA ALA A 199 -2.67 21.27 -9.70
C ALA A 199 -4.12 20.76 -9.74
N TRP A 200 -4.31 19.45 -9.60
CA TRP A 200 -5.61 18.89 -9.26
C TRP A 200 -5.81 18.90 -7.75
N MET A 201 -6.93 19.47 -7.30
CA MET A 201 -7.32 19.48 -5.89
C MET A 201 -7.89 18.12 -5.49
N LEU A 202 -7.58 17.68 -4.28
CA LEU A 202 -7.88 16.33 -3.77
C LEU A 202 -8.56 16.33 -2.40
N ASN A 203 -8.97 17.49 -1.90
CA ASN A 203 -9.61 17.61 -0.59
C ASN A 203 -10.98 16.90 -0.53
N ASP A 204 -11.37 16.50 0.68
CA ASP A 204 -12.57 15.69 0.91
C ASP A 204 -13.87 16.36 0.44
N ALA A 205 -13.92 17.70 0.40
CA ALA A 205 -15.10 18.43 -0.06
C ALA A 205 -15.43 18.19 -1.55
N LEU A 206 -14.48 17.67 -2.33
CA LEU A 206 -14.68 17.31 -3.73
C LEU A 206 -15.35 15.96 -3.93
N ASN A 207 -15.44 15.12 -2.90
CA ASN A 207 -16.11 13.81 -2.96
C ASN A 207 -15.62 12.97 -4.17
N GLU A 208 -16.50 12.43 -5.00
CA GLU A 208 -16.14 11.67 -6.21
C GLU A 208 -15.23 12.44 -7.18
N GLN A 209 -15.32 13.78 -7.20
CA GLN A 209 -14.45 14.60 -8.04
C GLN A 209 -12.98 14.51 -7.60
N ALA A 210 -12.67 14.25 -6.32
CA ALA A 210 -11.29 14.00 -5.88
C ALA A 210 -10.72 12.72 -6.53
N VAL A 211 -11.54 11.67 -6.65
CA VAL A 211 -11.17 10.42 -7.32
C VAL A 211 -10.94 10.67 -8.81
N ALA A 212 -11.87 11.37 -9.47
CA ALA A 212 -11.73 11.73 -10.89
C ALA A 212 -10.47 12.57 -11.14
N ASN A 213 -10.21 13.57 -10.29
CA ASN A 213 -9.04 14.44 -10.35
C ASN A 213 -7.73 13.67 -10.22
N PHE A 214 -7.61 12.80 -9.20
CA PHE A 214 -6.40 12.02 -8.99
C PHE A 214 -6.13 11.08 -10.16
N ASN A 215 -7.16 10.37 -10.64
CA ASN A 215 -7.05 9.47 -11.77
C ASN A 215 -6.69 10.19 -13.07
N ALA A 216 -7.25 11.38 -13.31
CA ALA A 216 -6.85 12.22 -14.44
C ALA A 216 -5.36 12.58 -14.36
N GLY A 217 -4.85 12.91 -13.18
CA GLY A 217 -3.43 13.19 -12.98
C GLY A 217 -2.51 12.00 -13.24
N LEU A 218 -2.87 10.81 -12.81
CA LEU A 218 -2.12 9.58 -13.09
C LEU A 218 -2.13 9.27 -14.59
N GLN A 219 -3.28 9.48 -15.25
CA GLN A 219 -3.47 9.26 -16.68
C GLN A 219 -2.63 10.20 -17.55
N VAL A 220 -2.22 11.40 -17.07
CA VAL A 220 -1.31 12.31 -17.80
C VAL A 220 -0.02 11.58 -18.19
N ARG A 221 0.60 10.90 -17.23
CA ARG A 221 1.89 10.23 -17.46
C ARG A 221 1.73 9.05 -18.42
N LYS A 222 0.63 8.30 -18.30
CA LYS A 222 0.29 7.22 -19.24
C LYS A 222 0.09 7.72 -20.67
N LEU A 223 -0.55 8.89 -20.85
CA LEU A 223 -0.70 9.49 -22.18
C LEU A 223 0.64 9.93 -22.76
N VAL A 224 1.50 10.54 -21.94
CA VAL A 224 2.84 10.98 -22.38
C VAL A 224 3.72 9.79 -22.72
N GLU A 225 3.67 8.69 -21.95
CA GLU A 225 4.47 7.49 -22.23
C GLU A 225 4.23 6.92 -23.63
N LEU A 226 3.03 7.11 -24.19
CA LEU A 226 2.66 6.65 -25.53
C LEU A 226 3.18 7.56 -26.66
N GLU A 227 3.70 8.74 -26.35
CA GLU A 227 4.25 9.67 -27.34
C GLU A 227 5.73 9.38 -27.62
N ALA A 228 6.21 9.75 -28.80
CA ALA A 228 7.62 9.62 -29.16
C ALA A 228 8.51 10.39 -28.17
N GLY A 229 9.43 9.70 -27.50
CA GLY A 229 10.30 10.27 -26.47
C GLY A 229 9.62 10.54 -25.12
N GLY A 230 8.33 10.26 -24.98
CA GLY A 230 7.57 10.58 -23.77
C GLY A 230 7.92 9.69 -22.57
N ALA A 231 8.31 8.43 -22.80
CA ALA A 231 8.85 7.56 -21.74
C ALA A 231 10.10 8.17 -21.07
N ASP A 232 11.02 8.73 -21.87
CA ASP A 232 12.22 9.41 -21.34
C ASP A 232 11.86 10.73 -20.66
N PHE A 233 10.89 11.47 -21.19
CA PHE A 233 10.37 12.67 -20.54
C PHE A 233 9.80 12.37 -19.16
N ASN A 234 8.91 11.37 -19.05
CA ASN A 234 8.40 10.90 -17.76
C ASN A 234 9.54 10.50 -16.83
N PHE A 235 10.49 9.72 -17.34
CA PHE A 235 11.58 9.21 -16.52
C PHE A 235 12.42 10.31 -15.88
N LYS A 236 12.62 11.44 -16.57
CA LYS A 236 13.38 12.60 -16.07
C LYS A 236 12.60 13.50 -15.11
N ASN A 237 11.28 13.39 -15.05
CA ASN A 237 10.42 14.33 -14.30
C ASN A 237 9.58 13.61 -13.24
N HIS A 238 9.80 13.91 -11.96
CA HIS A 238 8.99 13.42 -10.84
C HIS A 238 7.61 14.06 -10.79
N ASN A 239 6.69 13.46 -10.04
CA ASN A 239 5.41 14.06 -9.65
C ASN A 239 5.48 14.69 -8.24
N GLU A 240 4.48 15.47 -7.88
CA GLU A 240 4.44 16.14 -6.58
C GLU A 240 3.04 16.11 -5.94
N LEU A 241 3.00 15.68 -4.69
CA LEU A 241 1.88 15.80 -3.76
C LEU A 241 2.15 16.94 -2.79
N ARG A 242 1.09 17.68 -2.44
CA ARG A 242 1.10 18.60 -1.30
C ARG A 242 0.26 18.04 -0.18
N ILE A 243 0.91 17.70 0.92
CA ILE A 243 0.30 17.11 2.12
C ILE A 243 0.22 18.19 3.19
N GLU A 244 -0.91 18.26 3.89
CA GLU A 244 -1.11 19.19 4.99
C GLU A 244 0.02 19.12 6.03
N ALA A 245 0.53 20.27 6.46
CA ALA A 245 1.50 20.34 7.55
C ALA A 245 0.87 19.88 8.87
N TRP A 246 1.64 19.12 9.65
CA TRP A 246 1.26 18.57 10.94
C TRP A 246 1.93 19.31 12.10
N PRO A 247 1.50 19.08 13.36
CA PRO A 247 2.22 19.58 14.52
C PRO A 247 3.67 19.05 14.57
N GLU A 248 4.64 19.96 14.58
CA GLU A 248 6.07 19.64 14.72
C GLU A 248 6.38 19.07 16.11
N LYS A 249 7.56 18.43 16.25
CA LYS A 249 8.05 17.89 17.53
C LYS A 249 7.20 16.78 18.17
N ASN A 250 6.26 16.20 17.42
CA ASN A 250 5.49 15.01 17.85
C ASN A 250 5.56 13.88 16.79
N PRO A 251 6.74 13.26 16.60
CA PRO A 251 6.91 12.21 15.59
C PRO A 251 6.08 10.96 15.85
N ALA A 252 5.75 10.64 17.10
CA ALA A 252 5.02 9.42 17.47
C ALA A 252 3.64 9.35 16.80
N ALA A 253 2.98 10.50 16.63
CA ALA A 253 1.67 10.59 15.98
C ALA A 253 1.75 10.45 14.46
N LEU A 254 2.92 10.67 13.84
CA LEU A 254 3.05 10.68 12.39
C LEU A 254 2.93 9.27 11.80
N PRO A 255 2.28 9.12 10.63
CA PRO A 255 2.12 7.85 9.94
C PRO A 255 3.40 7.45 9.19
N ILE A 256 4.59 7.65 9.78
CA ILE A 256 5.85 7.18 9.18
C ILE A 256 5.84 5.66 9.16
N GLN A 257 5.95 5.09 7.97
CA GLN A 257 6.02 3.65 7.70
C GLN A 257 7.46 3.15 7.66
N ALA A 258 8.35 3.91 7.05
CA ALA A 258 9.77 3.56 6.92
C ALA A 258 10.63 4.80 6.75
N PHE A 259 11.87 4.73 7.22
CA PHE A 259 12.95 5.53 6.65
C PHE A 259 13.48 4.82 5.41
N PHE A 260 14.10 5.56 4.49
CA PHE A 260 14.71 4.94 3.31
C PHE A 260 15.99 5.62 2.92
N TRP A 261 16.83 4.87 2.20
CA TRP A 261 17.95 5.38 1.41
C TRP A 261 17.90 4.75 0.01
N ILE A 262 18.52 5.42 -0.96
CA ILE A 262 18.53 4.97 -2.35
C ILE A 262 19.80 4.16 -2.62
N THR A 263 19.63 2.91 -3.08
CA THR A 263 20.74 1.99 -3.39
C THR A 263 21.77 2.65 -4.31
N GLY A 264 23.05 2.49 -3.98
CA GLY A 264 24.16 3.10 -4.73
C GLY A 264 24.50 4.54 -4.32
N SER A 265 23.76 5.12 -3.36
CA SER A 265 24.15 6.36 -2.69
C SER A 265 24.97 6.11 -1.42
N ASN A 266 25.56 7.19 -0.87
CA ASN A 266 26.27 7.16 0.41
C ASN A 266 25.36 7.58 1.59
N ASP A 267 24.04 7.62 1.39
CA ASP A 267 23.08 8.21 2.34
C ASP A 267 22.54 7.21 3.39
N LEU A 268 23.01 5.96 3.40
CA LEU A 268 22.62 4.97 4.40
C LEU A 268 22.85 5.49 5.83
N GLU A 269 23.96 6.19 6.07
CA GLU A 269 24.25 6.74 7.39
C GLU A 269 23.28 7.86 7.78
N ALA A 270 22.81 8.66 6.82
CA ALA A 270 21.79 9.66 7.09
C ALA A 270 20.46 9.02 7.51
N SER A 271 20.02 7.95 6.84
CA SER A 271 18.83 7.18 7.26
C SER A 271 18.99 6.53 8.64
N ARG A 272 20.21 6.09 8.98
CA ARG A 272 20.53 5.55 10.32
C ARG A 272 20.43 6.62 11.39
N ILE A 273 20.90 7.83 11.12
CA ILE A 273 20.75 8.97 12.02
C ILE A 273 19.26 9.30 12.21
N ASP A 274 18.47 9.35 11.13
CA ASP A 274 17.04 9.63 11.21
C ASP A 274 16.28 8.56 12.00
N GLN A 275 16.63 7.28 11.80
CA GLN A 275 16.07 6.17 12.58
C GLN A 275 16.38 6.32 14.08
N LYS A 276 17.63 6.64 14.45
CA LYS A 276 18.03 6.86 15.85
C LYS A 276 17.28 8.03 16.47
N LYS A 277 17.23 9.18 15.78
CA LYS A 277 16.48 10.36 16.24
C LYS A 277 15.02 10.02 16.48
N TYR A 278 14.37 9.31 15.56
CA TYR A 278 12.96 8.95 15.71
C TYR A 278 12.76 8.04 16.92
N HIS A 279 13.59 7.01 17.07
CA HIS A 279 13.55 6.10 18.20
C HIS A 279 13.70 6.84 19.54
N GLU A 280 14.66 7.77 19.64
CA GLU A 280 14.86 8.61 20.83
C GLU A 280 13.66 9.53 21.11
N ARG A 281 13.16 10.24 20.10
CA ARG A 281 12.05 11.22 20.24
C ARG A 281 10.71 10.57 20.57
N THR A 282 10.57 9.29 20.28
CA THR A 282 9.35 8.51 20.53
C THR A 282 9.47 7.57 21.71
N ASN A 283 10.57 7.65 22.47
CA ASN A 283 10.85 6.80 23.61
C ASN A 283 10.81 5.30 23.26
N GLY A 284 11.33 4.93 22.09
CA GLY A 284 11.59 3.54 21.73
C GLY A 284 10.79 2.97 20.54
N LEU A 285 10.04 3.77 19.78
CA LEU A 285 9.34 3.22 18.61
C LEU A 285 10.35 2.84 17.52
N PHE A 286 10.25 1.61 17.03
CA PHE A 286 11.02 1.12 15.90
C PHE A 286 10.31 1.43 14.58
N ILE A 287 11.04 2.07 13.65
CA ILE A 287 10.65 2.26 12.25
C ILE A 287 11.78 1.71 11.39
N PRO A 288 11.54 0.78 10.46
CA PRO A 288 12.61 0.17 9.67
C PRO A 288 13.18 1.15 8.64
N ILE A 289 14.46 0.95 8.34
CA ILE A 289 15.11 1.49 7.13
C ILE A 289 14.87 0.51 5.99
N VAL A 290 14.31 1.01 4.90
CA VAL A 290 14.08 0.28 3.66
C VAL A 290 15.05 0.79 2.60
N ARG A 291 15.80 -0.12 1.99
CA ARG A 291 16.62 0.14 0.83
C ARG A 291 15.72 0.27 -0.40
N VAL A 292 15.76 1.42 -1.06
CA VAL A 292 14.98 1.72 -2.27
C VAL A 292 15.90 1.68 -3.47
N THR A 293 15.59 0.86 -4.48
CA THR A 293 16.30 0.89 -5.77
C THR A 293 15.44 1.60 -6.79
N LEU A 294 16.00 2.60 -7.47
CA LEU A 294 15.32 3.29 -8.56
C LEU A 294 15.14 2.36 -9.78
N PRO A 295 14.12 2.59 -10.62
CA PRO A 295 14.03 1.87 -11.88
C PRO A 295 15.27 2.15 -12.74
N PRO A 296 15.91 1.13 -13.36
CA PRO A 296 17.10 1.31 -14.19
C PRO A 296 16.81 1.94 -15.57
N SER A 297 15.54 1.93 -15.99
CA SER A 297 15.06 2.47 -17.26
C SER A 297 13.57 2.83 -17.15
N PRO A 298 12.97 3.51 -18.14
CA PRO A 298 11.52 3.76 -18.15
C PRO A 298 10.67 2.49 -18.03
N GLN A 299 11.17 1.34 -18.50
CA GLN A 299 10.48 0.05 -18.42
C GLN A 299 10.72 -0.68 -17.08
N GLY A 300 11.72 -0.27 -16.31
CA GLY A 300 12.03 -0.86 -15.00
C GLY A 300 11.01 -0.47 -13.91
N HIS A 301 11.24 -0.97 -12.69
CA HIS A 301 10.41 -0.67 -11.51
C HIS A 301 11.26 -0.32 -10.29
N PHE A 302 10.66 0.43 -9.37
CA PHE A 302 11.20 0.58 -8.02
C PHE A 302 11.21 -0.77 -7.30
N SER A 303 12.22 -0.99 -6.45
CA SER A 303 12.23 -2.12 -5.51
C SER A 303 12.45 -1.63 -4.09
N PHE A 304 11.85 -2.35 -3.14
CA PHE A 304 11.89 -2.04 -1.72
C PHE A 304 12.41 -3.27 -0.98
N GLN A 305 13.52 -3.13 -0.28
CA GLN A 305 14.16 -4.24 0.41
C GLN A 305 14.46 -3.86 1.86
N TYR A 306 14.15 -4.76 2.79
CA TYR A 306 14.66 -4.67 4.14
C TYR A 306 15.95 -5.46 4.25
N VAL A 307 16.98 -4.83 4.81
CA VAL A 307 18.26 -5.46 5.09
C VAL A 307 18.57 -5.18 6.56
N SER A 308 18.75 -6.25 7.34
CA SER A 308 19.01 -6.13 8.79
C SER A 308 20.28 -5.33 9.07
N ALA A 309 21.32 -5.49 8.24
CA ALA A 309 22.56 -4.73 8.34
C ALA A 309 22.40 -3.22 8.04
N ASP A 310 21.33 -2.80 7.36
CA ASP A 310 21.09 -1.38 7.09
C ASP A 310 20.58 -0.67 8.36
N GLN A 311 20.02 -1.40 9.34
CA GLN A 311 19.42 -0.83 10.55
C GLN A 311 20.48 -0.29 11.53
N ALA A 312 20.17 0.85 12.15
CA ALA A 312 20.92 1.39 13.29
C ALA A 312 20.35 0.96 14.65
N ILE A 313 19.05 0.66 14.69
CA ILE A 313 18.36 0.15 15.87
C ILE A 313 17.96 -1.30 15.60
N SER A 314 18.25 -2.21 16.51
CA SER A 314 17.75 -3.58 16.42
C SER A 314 16.24 -3.58 16.70
N PRO A 315 15.43 -4.24 15.87
CA PRO A 315 13.99 -4.31 16.12
C PRO A 315 13.76 -5.06 17.43
N VAL A 316 13.10 -4.41 18.40
CA VAL A 316 12.57 -5.09 19.59
C VAL A 316 11.27 -5.76 19.17
N ILE A 317 11.37 -6.95 18.59
CA ILE A 317 10.19 -7.78 18.28
C ILE A 317 9.89 -8.58 19.55
N PRO A 318 8.74 -8.39 20.22
CA PRO A 318 8.31 -9.29 21.27
C PRO A 318 8.31 -10.70 20.68
N MET A 319 9.05 -11.63 21.29
CA MET A 319 9.11 -12.99 20.75
C MET A 319 7.71 -13.58 20.80
N PRO A 320 7.10 -13.91 19.65
CA PRO A 320 5.74 -14.41 19.62
C PRO A 320 5.69 -15.74 20.38
N ALA A 321 4.62 -15.94 21.15
CA ALA A 321 4.44 -17.17 21.93
C ALA A 321 4.36 -18.44 21.04
N PHE A 322 4.06 -18.27 19.76
CA PHE A 322 3.97 -19.35 18.79
C PHE A 322 4.92 -19.14 17.61
N ALA A 323 5.56 -20.20 17.16
CA ALA A 323 6.48 -20.18 16.02
C ALA A 323 5.76 -19.84 14.71
N ALA A 324 6.50 -19.24 13.76
CA ALA A 324 6.00 -18.99 12.42
C ALA A 324 5.70 -20.29 11.66
N PRO A 325 4.72 -20.30 10.74
CA PRO A 325 4.46 -21.46 9.89
C PRO A 325 5.64 -21.75 8.95
N THR A 326 5.71 -22.98 8.44
CA THR A 326 6.66 -23.38 7.40
C THR A 326 5.95 -23.61 6.08
N ILE A 327 6.68 -23.45 4.98
CA ILE A 327 6.18 -23.63 3.62
C ILE A 327 7.01 -24.76 3.00
N PRO A 328 6.50 -26.00 2.91
CA PRO A 328 7.32 -27.15 2.51
C PRO A 328 7.96 -27.03 1.13
N LYS A 329 7.32 -26.32 0.20
CA LYS A 329 7.85 -26.06 -1.15
C LYS A 329 8.78 -24.84 -1.23
N ALA A 330 9.01 -24.13 -0.13
CA ALA A 330 9.94 -23.02 -0.12
C ALA A 330 11.39 -23.53 -0.14
N TYR A 331 12.21 -22.93 -1.00
CA TYR A 331 13.64 -23.16 -1.10
C TYR A 331 14.43 -22.02 -0.43
N SER A 332 15.76 -22.15 -0.42
CA SER A 332 16.75 -21.47 0.44
C SER A 332 17.13 -22.36 1.62
N THR A 333 18.33 -22.95 1.54
CA THR A 333 18.84 -23.97 2.48
C THR A 333 19.04 -23.48 3.90
N VAL A 334 18.97 -22.16 4.13
CA VAL A 334 19.18 -21.54 5.44
C VAL A 334 17.86 -21.04 6.05
N SER A 335 16.95 -20.50 5.23
CA SER A 335 15.77 -19.77 5.72
C SER A 335 14.43 -20.35 5.28
N GLY A 336 14.35 -21.15 4.20
CA GLY A 336 13.09 -21.68 3.68
C GLY A 336 12.06 -20.60 3.37
N ASP A 337 12.51 -19.48 2.79
CA ASP A 337 11.78 -18.22 2.66
C ASP A 337 11.58 -17.79 1.20
N ARG A 338 11.96 -18.61 0.22
CA ARG A 338 11.72 -18.33 -1.21
C ARG A 338 10.84 -19.39 -1.84
N LEU A 339 9.94 -19.00 -2.71
CA LEU A 339 9.10 -19.92 -3.47
C LEU A 339 9.30 -19.72 -4.97
N ASN A 340 9.73 -20.79 -5.64
CA ASN A 340 9.80 -20.80 -7.09
C ASN A 340 8.41 -21.09 -7.63
N THR A 341 7.90 -20.19 -8.47
CA THR A 341 6.56 -20.31 -9.05
C THR A 341 6.40 -21.56 -9.92
N GLN A 342 7.51 -22.13 -10.42
CA GLN A 342 7.51 -23.39 -11.17
C GLN A 342 7.11 -24.59 -10.29
N ASP A 343 7.46 -24.58 -9.01
CA ASP A 343 7.22 -25.71 -8.09
C ASP A 343 5.74 -25.85 -7.71
N ILE A 344 4.96 -24.78 -7.92
CA ILE A 344 3.51 -24.74 -7.70
C ILE A 344 2.72 -24.62 -9.01
N TYR A 345 3.38 -24.74 -10.17
CA TYR A 345 2.78 -24.43 -11.47
C TYR A 345 1.59 -25.32 -11.84
N ARG A 346 1.48 -26.52 -11.25
CA ARG A 346 0.35 -27.43 -11.46
C ARG A 346 -0.50 -27.66 -10.21
N ASP A 347 -0.12 -27.05 -9.10
CA ASP A 347 -0.86 -27.19 -7.86
C ASP A 347 -2.15 -26.38 -7.92
N GLU A 348 -3.14 -26.81 -7.16
CA GLU A 348 -4.33 -26.02 -6.85
C GLU A 348 -4.12 -25.14 -5.62
N TYR A 349 -3.27 -25.59 -4.69
CA TYR A 349 -3.02 -24.94 -3.40
C TYR A 349 -1.54 -24.94 -3.05
N LEU A 350 -1.09 -23.87 -2.39
CA LEU A 350 0.15 -23.86 -1.62
C LEU A 350 -0.12 -24.44 -0.23
N ILE A 351 0.71 -25.38 0.17
CA ILE A 351 0.65 -26.00 1.49
C ILE A 351 1.36 -25.09 2.51
N VAL A 352 0.64 -24.74 3.57
CA VAL A 352 1.19 -24.11 4.78
C VAL A 352 1.19 -25.14 5.90
N GLN A 353 2.37 -25.38 6.47
CA GLN A 353 2.57 -26.32 7.55
C GLN A 353 2.57 -25.58 8.89
N LEU A 354 1.63 -25.94 9.76
CA LEU A 354 1.54 -25.38 11.11
C LEU A 354 2.50 -26.12 12.06
N PRO A 355 3.03 -25.43 13.10
CA PRO A 355 3.79 -26.11 14.15
C PRO A 355 2.90 -27.05 14.96
N THR A 356 3.54 -28.04 15.58
CA THR A 356 2.89 -29.11 16.35
C THR A 356 2.83 -28.85 17.85
N GLU A 357 3.60 -27.89 18.34
CA GLU A 357 3.77 -27.64 19.77
C GLU A 357 2.88 -26.50 20.25
N ALA A 358 2.48 -26.57 21.53
CA ALA A 358 1.75 -25.51 22.26
C ALA A 358 0.35 -25.12 21.73
N ILE A 359 -0.25 -25.91 20.83
CA ILE A 359 -1.62 -25.68 20.31
C ILE A 359 -2.54 -26.83 20.74
N ALA A 360 -3.64 -26.51 21.42
CA ALA A 360 -4.60 -27.51 21.89
C ALA A 360 -5.56 -27.91 20.76
N ALA A 361 -6.07 -29.15 20.78
CA ALA A 361 -6.99 -29.64 19.74
C ALA A 361 -8.27 -28.79 19.59
N SER A 362 -8.72 -28.13 20.67
CA SER A 362 -9.89 -27.25 20.71
C SER A 362 -9.60 -25.81 20.26
N ASP A 363 -8.34 -25.43 20.06
CA ASP A 363 -7.98 -24.10 19.60
C ASP A 363 -8.42 -23.89 18.15
N ILE A 364 -8.94 -22.70 17.84
CA ILE A 364 -9.40 -22.33 16.48
C ILE A 364 -8.32 -21.50 15.80
N LEU A 365 -7.93 -21.91 14.59
CA LEU A 365 -6.86 -21.29 13.82
C LEU A 365 -7.33 -20.78 12.46
N SER A 366 -6.65 -19.73 11.98
CA SER A 366 -6.78 -19.23 10.61
C SER A 366 -5.43 -18.77 10.11
N VAL A 367 -4.98 -19.30 8.97
CA VAL A 367 -3.74 -18.87 8.32
C VAL A 367 -3.99 -17.56 7.59
N ARG A 368 -3.11 -16.58 7.83
CA ARG A 368 -3.11 -15.26 7.21
C ARG A 368 -2.06 -15.20 6.10
N TRP A 369 -2.48 -14.78 4.91
CA TRP A 369 -1.62 -14.53 3.76
C TRP A 369 -1.67 -13.04 3.41
N GLY A 370 -0.55 -12.33 3.60
CA GLY A 370 -0.48 -10.89 3.35
C GLY A 370 -0.09 -10.51 1.92
N GLY A 371 -0.66 -11.19 0.91
CA GLY A 371 -0.47 -10.86 -0.51
C GLY A 371 -1.05 -9.49 -0.90
N ARG A 372 -1.07 -9.16 -2.20
CA ARG A 372 -1.66 -7.89 -2.73
C ARG A 372 -3.03 -7.61 -2.12
N VAL A 373 -3.87 -8.63 -2.12
CA VAL A 373 -5.10 -8.68 -1.33
C VAL A 373 -4.87 -9.63 -0.16
N PRO A 374 -5.07 -9.18 1.10
CA PRO A 374 -4.98 -10.07 2.25
C PRO A 374 -5.99 -11.21 2.14
N TYR A 375 -5.54 -12.43 2.39
CA TYR A 375 -6.37 -13.62 2.46
C TYR A 375 -6.28 -14.25 3.85
N SER A 376 -7.35 -14.90 4.28
CA SER A 376 -7.39 -15.66 5.52
C SER A 376 -8.11 -16.97 5.26
N SER A 377 -7.51 -18.08 5.68
CA SER A 377 -8.17 -19.37 5.58
C SER A 377 -9.44 -19.37 6.44
N PRO A 378 -10.45 -20.18 6.09
CA PRO A 378 -11.56 -20.45 7.01
C PRO A 378 -11.02 -20.86 8.39
N PRO A 379 -11.65 -20.40 9.48
CA PRO A 379 -11.31 -20.85 10.82
C PRO A 379 -11.52 -22.36 10.96
N VAL A 380 -10.57 -23.06 11.57
CA VAL A 380 -10.60 -24.52 11.74
C VAL A 380 -10.04 -24.90 13.11
N ALA A 381 -10.65 -25.90 13.76
CA ALA A 381 -10.11 -26.41 15.01
C ALA A 381 -8.82 -27.19 14.75
N TYR A 382 -7.80 -27.01 15.61
CA TYR A 382 -6.51 -27.68 15.43
C TYR A 382 -6.62 -29.21 15.36
N GLY A 383 -7.55 -29.78 16.13
CA GLY A 383 -7.85 -31.21 16.15
C GLY A 383 -8.47 -31.74 14.85
N GLU A 384 -9.18 -30.88 14.12
CA GLU A 384 -9.87 -31.22 12.86
C GLU A 384 -8.96 -31.12 11.63
N LEU A 385 -7.79 -30.49 11.76
CA LEU A 385 -6.80 -30.47 10.70
C LEU A 385 -6.32 -31.88 10.35
N PRO A 386 -5.93 -32.12 9.08
CA PRO A 386 -5.32 -33.38 8.67
C PRO A 386 -4.15 -33.78 9.59
N ALA A 387 -3.79 -35.08 9.62
CA ALA A 387 -2.75 -35.60 10.52
C ALA A 387 -1.42 -34.85 10.42
N ASN A 388 -1.09 -34.36 9.22
CA ASN A 388 0.10 -33.57 8.94
C ASN A 388 -0.03 -32.08 9.30
N LYS A 389 -1.16 -31.61 9.87
CA LYS A 389 -1.39 -30.22 10.32
C LYS A 389 -1.17 -29.16 9.25
N GLN A 390 -1.61 -29.47 8.03
CA GLN A 390 -1.52 -28.59 6.88
C GLN A 390 -2.79 -27.77 6.68
N VAL A 391 -2.60 -26.53 6.22
CA VAL A 391 -3.65 -25.63 5.75
C VAL A 391 -3.34 -25.23 4.31
N LEU A 392 -4.38 -25.15 3.49
CA LEU A 392 -4.27 -24.87 2.06
C LEU A 392 -4.51 -23.38 1.77
N ILE A 393 -3.59 -22.76 1.04
CA ILE A 393 -3.74 -21.42 0.47
C ILE A 393 -4.04 -21.57 -1.02
N PRO A 394 -5.13 -21.00 -1.55
CA PRO A 394 -5.44 -21.09 -2.98
C PRO A 394 -4.27 -20.57 -3.82
N ARG A 395 -3.92 -21.29 -4.88
CA ARG A 395 -2.82 -20.88 -5.77
C ARG A 395 -3.01 -19.48 -6.35
N THR A 396 -4.25 -19.04 -6.54
CA THR A 396 -4.56 -17.68 -7.01
C THR A 396 -3.96 -16.60 -6.12
N GLU A 397 -3.91 -16.82 -4.80
CA GLU A 397 -3.30 -15.87 -3.86
C GLU A 397 -1.78 -15.78 -4.01
N VAL A 398 -1.15 -16.90 -4.38
CA VAL A 398 0.29 -16.97 -4.68
C VAL A 398 0.60 -16.35 -6.04
N VAL A 399 -0.21 -16.66 -7.05
CA VAL A 399 -0.14 -16.06 -8.40
C VAL A 399 -0.27 -14.54 -8.33
N ASP A 400 -1.19 -14.04 -7.51
CA ASP A 400 -1.38 -12.60 -7.29
C ASP A 400 -0.20 -11.93 -6.55
N SER A 401 0.73 -12.74 -6.02
CA SER A 401 1.86 -12.28 -5.22
C SER A 401 3.22 -12.54 -5.88
N ILE A 402 3.26 -12.94 -7.16
CA ILE A 402 4.49 -13.16 -7.91
C ILE A 402 5.37 -11.90 -7.91
N GLY A 403 6.65 -12.06 -7.56
CA GLY A 403 7.61 -10.97 -7.44
C GLY A 403 7.51 -10.16 -6.14
N LEU A 404 6.70 -10.59 -5.16
CA LEU A 404 6.51 -9.94 -3.87
C LEU A 404 7.05 -10.80 -2.73
N THR A 405 7.40 -10.17 -1.61
CA THR A 405 7.53 -10.84 -0.33
C THR A 405 6.18 -10.78 0.40
N VAL A 406 5.71 -11.91 0.92
CA VAL A 406 4.42 -12.04 1.57
C VAL A 406 4.61 -12.51 3.02
N PRO A 407 4.08 -11.78 4.02
CA PRO A 407 3.99 -12.32 5.37
C PRO A 407 2.95 -13.44 5.43
N VAL A 408 3.35 -14.57 6.00
CA VAL A 408 2.49 -15.71 6.29
C VAL A 408 2.52 -15.97 7.80
N SER A 409 1.37 -15.90 8.44
CA SER A 409 1.20 -16.16 9.88
C SER A 409 -0.08 -16.94 10.13
N TYR A 410 -0.41 -17.24 11.38
CA TYR A 410 -1.71 -17.76 11.75
C TYR A 410 -2.18 -17.17 13.08
N THR A 411 -3.49 -17.04 13.21
CA THR A 411 -4.15 -16.62 14.45
C THR A 411 -4.55 -17.83 15.27
N ILE A 412 -4.60 -17.69 16.59
CA ILE A 412 -5.14 -18.69 17.53
C ILE A 412 -6.18 -18.04 18.43
N LYS A 413 -7.37 -18.65 18.53
CA LYS A 413 -8.33 -18.40 19.63
C LYS A 413 -8.43 -19.62 20.53
N LYS A 414 -8.11 -19.44 21.81
CA LYS A 414 -8.10 -20.52 22.80
C LYS A 414 -9.51 -21.05 23.04
N SER A 415 -9.75 -22.32 22.68
CA SER A 415 -11.08 -22.94 22.69
C SER A 415 -12.19 -22.08 22.04
N GLY A 416 -11.84 -21.29 21.01
CA GLY A 416 -12.76 -20.40 20.31
C GLY A 416 -13.16 -19.12 21.06
N ALA A 417 -12.67 -18.92 22.29
CA ALA A 417 -12.99 -17.76 23.14
C ALA A 417 -11.76 -16.89 23.41
N GLY A 418 -12.01 -15.67 23.93
CA GLY A 418 -10.96 -14.76 24.37
C GLY A 418 -10.25 -13.98 23.26
N GLU A 419 -9.07 -13.47 23.58
CA GLU A 419 -8.21 -12.68 22.69
C GLU A 419 -7.67 -13.54 21.53
N THR A 420 -7.53 -12.91 20.37
CA THR A 420 -6.87 -13.54 19.21
C THR A 420 -5.36 -13.40 19.39
N LEU A 421 -4.68 -14.52 19.58
CA LEU A 421 -3.23 -14.59 19.63
C LEU A 421 -2.66 -14.70 18.20
N GLU A 422 -1.50 -14.12 17.96
CA GLU A 422 -0.80 -14.15 16.66
C GLU A 422 0.48 -14.99 16.75
N SER A 423 0.78 -15.74 15.69
CA SER A 423 2.04 -16.45 15.55
C SER A 423 3.18 -15.53 15.13
N GLY A 424 4.40 -16.06 15.16
CA GLY A 424 5.50 -15.51 14.37
C GLY A 424 5.17 -15.48 12.88
N VAL A 425 5.89 -14.64 12.13
CA VAL A 425 5.63 -14.40 10.72
C VAL A 425 6.72 -15.03 9.87
N ARG A 426 6.31 -15.79 8.84
CA ARG A 426 7.17 -16.28 7.77
C ARG A 426 7.09 -15.28 6.60
N PHE A 427 8.19 -14.60 6.31
CA PHE A 427 8.28 -13.75 5.12
C PHE A 427 8.67 -14.58 3.90
N LEU A 428 7.69 -14.91 3.07
CA LEU A 428 7.88 -15.73 1.88
C LEU A 428 8.04 -14.86 0.63
N THR A 429 9.23 -14.85 0.05
CA THR A 429 9.53 -14.18 -1.23
C THR A 429 9.11 -15.08 -2.39
N ILE A 430 8.15 -14.63 -3.18
CA ILE A 430 7.71 -15.32 -4.40
C ILE A 430 8.55 -14.84 -5.56
N ASP A 431 9.20 -15.77 -6.24
CA ASP A 431 10.14 -15.40 -7.30
C ASP A 431 9.46 -14.60 -8.41
N PRO A 432 10.12 -13.54 -8.91
CA PRO A 432 9.62 -12.78 -10.04
C PRO A 432 9.63 -13.65 -11.30
N GLN A 433 8.72 -13.36 -12.20
CA GLN A 433 8.66 -13.97 -13.53
C GLN A 433 9.19 -12.99 -14.60
N ALA A 434 9.38 -13.46 -15.83
CA ALA A 434 9.99 -12.66 -16.90
C ALA A 434 9.22 -11.39 -17.30
N LEU A 435 7.91 -11.33 -17.02
CA LEU A 435 7.05 -10.18 -17.29
C LEU A 435 6.29 -9.75 -16.04
N VAL A 436 6.22 -8.45 -15.77
CA VAL A 436 5.27 -7.89 -14.81
C VAL A 436 3.92 -7.75 -15.50
N LEU A 437 2.95 -8.55 -15.08
CA LEU A 437 1.64 -8.64 -15.73
C LEU A 437 0.55 -8.08 -14.78
N PRO A 438 0.04 -6.85 -15.02
CA PRO A 438 -0.97 -6.23 -14.16
C PRO A 438 -2.32 -6.93 -14.26
N ALA A 439 -3.24 -6.64 -13.34
CA ALA A 439 -4.59 -7.21 -13.40
C ALA A 439 -5.32 -6.72 -14.67
N PRO A 440 -6.17 -7.56 -15.30
CA PRO A 440 -7.03 -7.10 -16.38
C PRO A 440 -8.09 -6.13 -15.86
N SER A 441 -8.81 -5.46 -16.76
CA SER A 441 -10.04 -4.73 -16.42
C SER A 441 -11.28 -5.52 -16.81
N TYR A 442 -12.39 -5.29 -16.12
CA TYR A 442 -13.68 -5.91 -16.43
C TYR A 442 -14.77 -4.84 -16.52
N ALA A 443 -15.57 -4.88 -17.59
CA ALA A 443 -16.75 -4.05 -17.75
C ALA A 443 -17.79 -4.77 -18.62
N SER A 444 -19.05 -4.78 -18.16
CA SER A 444 -20.20 -5.26 -18.94
C SER A 444 -19.98 -6.63 -19.60
N GLY A 445 -19.54 -7.63 -18.83
CA GLY A 445 -19.29 -8.98 -19.35
C GLY A 445 -18.01 -9.14 -20.17
N THR A 446 -17.21 -8.09 -20.32
CA THR A 446 -15.98 -8.10 -21.14
C THR A 446 -14.75 -7.88 -20.28
N VAL A 447 -13.77 -8.78 -20.41
CA VAL A 447 -12.43 -8.63 -19.83
C VAL A 447 -11.52 -7.99 -20.88
N THR A 448 -10.81 -6.93 -20.49
CA THR A 448 -9.87 -6.22 -21.37
C THR A 448 -8.45 -6.32 -20.81
N VAL A 449 -7.52 -6.72 -21.69
CA VAL A 449 -6.09 -6.88 -21.40
C VAL A 449 -5.30 -5.90 -22.26
N ASN A 450 -4.61 -4.94 -21.64
CA ASN A 450 -3.91 -3.86 -22.34
C ASN A 450 -2.46 -4.25 -22.65
N SER A 451 -2.21 -4.78 -23.85
CA SER A 451 -0.90 -5.11 -24.45
C SER A 451 0.24 -5.44 -23.46
N PRO A 452 0.12 -6.49 -22.63
CA PRO A 452 1.00 -6.69 -21.48
C PRO A 452 2.30 -7.44 -21.83
N ALA A 453 2.48 -7.79 -23.11
CA ALA A 453 3.53 -8.68 -23.58
C ALA A 453 3.94 -8.34 -25.02
N PRO A 454 5.09 -8.84 -25.50
CA PRO A 454 5.52 -8.63 -26.88
C PRO A 454 4.48 -9.11 -27.91
N SER A 455 4.41 -8.42 -29.05
CA SER A 455 3.54 -8.82 -30.17
C SER A 455 3.82 -10.26 -30.60
N GLY A 456 2.76 -11.01 -30.90
CA GLY A 456 2.85 -12.44 -31.21
C GLY A 456 2.86 -13.37 -29.99
N SER A 457 2.88 -12.82 -28.77
CA SER A 457 2.58 -13.62 -27.57
C SER A 457 1.13 -14.10 -27.59
N THR A 458 0.84 -15.22 -26.93
CA THR A 458 -0.52 -15.77 -26.81
C THR A 458 -1.12 -15.45 -25.44
N LEU A 459 -2.35 -14.96 -25.42
CA LEU A 459 -3.14 -14.67 -24.22
C LEU A 459 -4.31 -15.62 -24.08
N ARG A 460 -4.65 -15.94 -22.83
CA ARG A 460 -5.96 -16.47 -22.45
C ARG A 460 -6.39 -15.88 -21.12
N VAL A 461 -7.69 -15.73 -20.91
CA VAL A 461 -8.28 -15.30 -19.64
C VAL A 461 -8.85 -16.51 -18.92
N ARG A 462 -8.63 -16.56 -17.61
CA ARG A 462 -9.32 -17.47 -16.70
C ARG A 462 -10.15 -16.64 -15.72
N VAL A 463 -11.40 -17.05 -15.55
CA VAL A 463 -12.32 -16.50 -14.55
C VAL A 463 -12.68 -17.61 -13.57
N ILE A 464 -12.60 -17.33 -12.28
CA ILE A 464 -12.79 -18.31 -11.20
C ILE A 464 -13.89 -17.80 -10.28
N GLY A 465 -15.00 -18.54 -10.24
CA GLY A 465 -16.07 -18.42 -9.26
C GLY A 465 -16.26 -19.76 -8.56
N GLU A 466 -17.51 -20.22 -8.44
CA GLU A 466 -17.79 -21.58 -7.96
C GLU A 466 -17.35 -22.64 -8.96
N THR A 467 -17.42 -22.30 -10.26
CA THR A 467 -16.74 -23.01 -11.34
C THR A 467 -15.72 -22.08 -11.99
N PHE A 468 -14.83 -22.60 -12.83
CA PHE A 468 -13.93 -21.76 -13.62
C PHE A 468 -14.34 -21.75 -15.10
N LEU A 469 -13.99 -20.66 -15.79
CA LEU A 469 -14.16 -20.46 -17.22
C LEU A 469 -12.82 -20.04 -17.82
N ASP A 470 -12.33 -20.80 -18.80
CA ASP A 470 -11.19 -20.42 -19.63
C ASP A 470 -11.67 -19.90 -20.99
N THR A 471 -11.15 -18.77 -21.44
CA THR A 471 -11.46 -18.22 -22.76
C THR A 471 -10.61 -18.86 -23.85
N ALA A 472 -11.05 -18.71 -25.10
CA ALA A 472 -10.20 -18.99 -26.25
C ALA A 472 -8.91 -18.16 -26.21
N HIS A 473 -7.88 -18.65 -26.89
CA HIS A 473 -6.61 -17.98 -27.03
C HIS A 473 -6.71 -16.80 -28.01
N GLN A 474 -6.01 -15.70 -27.72
CA GLN A 474 -5.83 -14.58 -28.65
C GLN A 474 -4.35 -14.20 -28.77
N LEU A 475 -3.93 -13.71 -29.94
CA LEU A 475 -2.60 -13.17 -30.12
C LEU A 475 -2.54 -11.72 -29.65
N VAL A 476 -1.41 -11.35 -29.04
CA VAL A 476 -1.10 -9.96 -28.71
C VAL A 476 -0.72 -9.22 -29.98
N THR A 477 -1.41 -8.10 -30.22
CA THR A 477 -1.06 -7.13 -31.25
C THR A 477 -0.53 -5.88 -30.59
N ALA A 478 0.61 -5.36 -31.07
CA ALA A 478 1.22 -4.15 -30.52
C ALA A 478 0.22 -2.98 -30.49
N GLY A 479 0.12 -2.32 -29.33
CA GLY A 479 -0.71 -1.13 -29.13
C GLY A 479 -2.22 -1.37 -29.13
N LYS A 480 -2.70 -2.63 -29.25
CA LYS A 480 -4.12 -2.96 -29.22
C LYS A 480 -4.47 -3.77 -27.97
N PRO A 481 -5.55 -3.42 -27.26
CA PRO A 481 -6.05 -4.25 -26.19
C PRO A 481 -6.68 -5.53 -26.75
N ASN A 482 -6.52 -6.63 -26.01
CA ASN A 482 -7.25 -7.87 -26.25
C ASN A 482 -8.54 -7.84 -25.43
N SER A 483 -9.67 -8.14 -26.06
CA SER A 483 -10.99 -8.16 -25.40
C SER A 483 -11.59 -9.56 -25.44
N PHE A 484 -12.06 -10.01 -24.28
CA PHE A 484 -12.63 -11.34 -24.09
C PHE A 484 -14.03 -11.19 -23.53
N VAL A 485 -15.03 -11.46 -24.35
CA VAL A 485 -16.43 -11.52 -23.91
C VAL A 485 -16.63 -12.82 -23.15
N LEU A 486 -17.06 -12.73 -21.89
CA LEU A 486 -17.33 -13.90 -21.07
C LEU A 486 -18.67 -14.52 -21.48
N ASP A 487 -18.80 -15.83 -21.27
CA ASP A 487 -20.06 -16.54 -21.50
C ASP A 487 -21.18 -15.92 -20.63
N PRO A 488 -22.25 -15.37 -21.23
CA PRO A 488 -23.32 -14.70 -20.49
C PRO A 488 -24.05 -15.62 -19.51
N THR A 489 -24.15 -16.92 -19.82
CA THR A 489 -24.79 -17.91 -18.94
C THR A 489 -23.93 -18.15 -17.71
N TRP A 490 -22.60 -18.20 -17.87
CA TRP A 490 -21.66 -18.34 -16.76
C TRP A 490 -21.69 -17.09 -15.87
N VAL A 491 -21.68 -15.89 -16.48
CA VAL A 491 -21.79 -14.61 -15.76
C VAL A 491 -23.09 -14.54 -14.97
N SER A 492 -24.23 -14.92 -15.58
CA SER A 492 -25.53 -14.92 -14.91
C SER A 492 -25.60 -15.86 -13.70
N LYS A 493 -24.93 -17.03 -13.76
CA LYS A 493 -24.88 -17.98 -12.63
C LYS A 493 -24.08 -17.46 -11.43
N HIS A 494 -23.15 -16.53 -11.66
CA HIS A 494 -22.28 -15.97 -10.65
C HIS A 494 -22.65 -14.53 -10.24
N LYS A 495 -23.82 -14.04 -10.68
CA LYS A 495 -24.32 -12.71 -10.35
C LYS A 495 -24.41 -12.53 -8.82
N GLY A 496 -23.92 -11.39 -8.34
CA GLY A 496 -23.84 -11.04 -6.92
C GLY A 496 -22.65 -11.66 -6.18
N LYS A 497 -21.84 -12.51 -6.83
CA LYS A 497 -20.67 -13.17 -6.21
C LYS A 497 -19.38 -12.49 -6.67
N THR A 498 -18.39 -12.48 -5.79
CA THR A 498 -17.02 -12.08 -6.15
C THR A 498 -16.36 -13.20 -6.95
N VAL A 499 -15.80 -12.85 -8.10
CA VAL A 499 -15.01 -13.74 -8.95
C VAL A 499 -13.58 -13.22 -9.06
N LEU A 500 -12.65 -14.14 -9.33
CA LEU A 500 -11.24 -13.86 -9.56
C LEU A 500 -10.95 -13.96 -11.06
N ILE A 501 -10.35 -12.94 -11.65
CA ILE A 501 -10.02 -12.89 -13.07
C ILE A 501 -8.52 -12.67 -13.22
N ASN A 502 -7.85 -13.57 -13.93
CA ASN A 502 -6.48 -13.35 -14.38
C ASN A 502 -6.32 -13.77 -15.83
N TYR A 503 -5.23 -13.32 -16.46
CA TYR A 503 -4.83 -13.79 -17.77
C TYR A 503 -3.46 -14.46 -17.71
N SER A 504 -3.20 -15.33 -18.67
CA SER A 504 -1.91 -15.97 -18.83
C SER A 504 -1.29 -15.59 -20.16
N VAL A 505 0.04 -15.41 -20.18
CA VAL A 505 0.82 -15.09 -21.37
C VAL A 505 1.74 -16.27 -21.68
N PHE A 506 1.68 -16.79 -22.90
CA PHE A 506 2.72 -17.65 -23.46
C PHE A 506 3.57 -16.85 -24.44
N THR A 507 4.89 -16.88 -24.25
CA THR A 507 5.82 -16.04 -25.01
C THR A 507 7.22 -16.68 -25.03
N LYS A 508 8.09 -16.25 -25.95
CA LYS A 508 9.46 -16.78 -26.07
C LYS A 508 10.35 -16.48 -24.86
N LEU A 509 9.94 -15.56 -23.99
CA LEU A 509 10.66 -15.19 -22.77
C LEU A 509 10.57 -16.25 -21.66
N SER A 510 9.69 -17.24 -21.80
CA SER A 510 9.47 -18.26 -20.76
C SER A 510 9.06 -19.60 -21.40
N PRO A 511 9.57 -20.73 -20.90
CA PRO A 511 9.11 -22.05 -21.33
C PRO A 511 7.70 -22.40 -20.82
N GLN A 512 7.15 -21.61 -19.89
CA GLN A 512 5.84 -21.80 -19.28
C GLN A 512 4.98 -20.54 -19.39
N TRP A 513 3.67 -20.70 -19.17
CA TRP A 513 2.76 -19.56 -19.10
C TRP A 513 3.12 -18.66 -17.93
N LEU A 514 3.17 -17.36 -18.18
CA LEU A 514 3.31 -16.31 -17.18
C LEU A 514 1.93 -15.88 -16.73
N PHE A 515 1.76 -15.53 -15.46
CA PHE A 515 0.45 -15.20 -14.91
C PHE A 515 0.34 -13.72 -14.59
N SER A 516 -0.83 -13.14 -14.87
CA SER A 516 -1.16 -11.81 -14.38
C SER A 516 -1.49 -11.83 -12.90
N GLN A 517 -1.35 -10.65 -12.31
CA GLN A 517 -2.11 -10.24 -11.14
C GLN A 517 -3.61 -10.56 -11.29
N VAL A 518 -4.27 -10.76 -10.15
CA VAL A 518 -5.67 -11.19 -10.08
C VAL A 518 -6.56 -9.97 -9.84
N LEU A 519 -7.51 -9.75 -10.76
CA LEU A 519 -8.64 -8.84 -10.55
C LEU A 519 -9.70 -9.55 -9.71
N ARG A 520 -10.19 -8.91 -8.66
CA ARG A 520 -11.33 -9.39 -7.86
C ARG A 520 -12.52 -8.47 -8.12
N VAL A 521 -13.61 -9.01 -8.65
CA VAL A 521 -14.78 -8.22 -9.06
C VAL A 521 -16.07 -8.93 -8.67
N GLN A 522 -17.07 -8.18 -8.22
CA GLN A 522 -18.42 -8.70 -8.02
C GLN A 522 -19.18 -8.60 -9.35
N LEU A 523 -19.78 -9.71 -9.78
CA LEU A 523 -20.54 -9.80 -11.04
C LEU A 523 -22.00 -9.39 -10.92
#